data_AF-A0A6N7HBP0-F1
#
_entry.id   AF-A0A6N7HBP0-F1
#
_cell.length_a   1.000
_cell.length_b   1.000
_cell.length_c   1.000
_cell.angle_alpha   90.00
_cell.angle_beta   90.00
_cell.angle_gamma   90.00
#
_symmetry.space_group_name_H-M   'P 1'
#
loop_
_entity.id
_entity.type
_entity.pdbx_description
1 polymer ?
#
loop_
_entity_poly.entity_id
_entity_poly.type
_entity_poly.pdbx_seq_one_letter_code
_entity_poly.pdbx_strand_id
1 'polypeptide(L)' 'MNASHRWETTSSHVTSDGWVRYQRCGCGCGATRVLLNTEPVSVEPIGTAVRNDRRNDRERSGVVDER' A
#
# COMPACT_ATOMS: atom_id res chain seq x y z
N MET A 1 20.58 -22.81 30.94
CA MET A 1 19.65 -23.07 29.81
C MET A 1 19.44 -21.78 29.03
N ASN A 2 19.74 -21.75 27.73
CA ASN A 2 19.28 -20.64 26.87
C ASN A 2 17.80 -20.88 26.58
N ALA A 3 16.90 -20.15 27.24
CA ALA A 3 15.50 -20.16 26.89
C ALA A 3 15.35 -19.51 25.51
N SER A 4 15.17 -20.30 24.46
CA SER A 4 14.87 -19.76 23.13
C SER A 4 13.53 -19.03 23.20
N HIS A 5 13.57 -17.70 23.10
CA HIS A 5 12.36 -16.90 23.04
C HIS A 5 11.57 -17.24 21.77
N ARG A 6 10.33 -17.69 21.95
CA ARG A 6 9.35 -17.78 20.87
C ARG A 6 8.73 -16.41 20.67
N TRP A 7 9.00 -15.78 19.53
CA TRP A 7 8.50 -14.45 19.20
C TRP A 7 7.23 -14.52 18.37
N GLU A 8 6.21 -13.78 18.77
CA GLU A 8 4.92 -13.70 18.10
C GLU A 8 4.67 -12.26 17.64
N THR A 9 4.31 -12.08 16.36
CA THR A 9 4.02 -10.77 15.79
C THR A 9 2.65 -10.31 16.22
N THR A 10 2.58 -9.15 16.89
CA THR A 10 1.32 -8.54 17.33
C THR A 10 0.80 -7.49 16.37
N SER A 11 1.70 -6.80 15.65
CA SER A 11 1.32 -5.82 14.62
C SER A 11 2.40 -5.68 13.56
N SER A 12 2.01 -5.29 12.35
CA SER A 12 2.91 -5.00 11.23
C SER A 12 2.41 -3.83 10.41
N HIS A 13 3.32 -2.93 10.02
CA HIS A 13 3.03 -1.76 9.21
C HIS A 13 4.07 -1.61 8.09
N VAL A 14 3.61 -1.16 6.92
CA VAL A 14 4.48 -0.75 5.81
C VAL A 14 4.81 0.73 6.00
N THR A 15 6.07 1.09 5.81
CA THR A 15 6.56 2.47 5.77
C THR A 15 7.24 2.72 4.43
N SER A 16 7.59 3.98 4.14
CA SER A 16 8.41 4.34 2.98
C SER A 16 9.73 3.57 2.89
N ASP A 17 10.27 3.18 4.05
CA ASP A 17 11.61 2.61 4.21
C ASP A 17 11.60 1.08 4.33
N GLY A 18 10.44 0.44 4.39
CA GLY A 18 10.34 -1.00 4.60
C GLY A 18 9.15 -1.46 5.42
N TRP A 19 9.36 -2.54 6.16
CA TRP A 19 8.38 -3.11 7.08
C TRP A 19 8.81 -2.95 8.54
N VAL A 20 7.87 -2.52 9.37
CA VAL A 20 8.01 -2.50 10.83
C VAL A 20 7.12 -3.58 11.42
N ARG A 21 7.69 -4.44 12.28
CA ARG A 21 6.95 -5.51 12.99
C ARG A 21 7.17 -5.41 14.49
N TYR A 22 6.08 -5.41 15.24
CA TYR A 22 6.08 -5.44 16.69
C TYR A 22 5.86 -6.87 17.16
N GLN A 23 6.72 -7.36 18.05
CA GLN A 23 6.66 -8.74 18.54
C GLN A 23 6.71 -8.80 20.07
N ARG A 24 6.03 -9.80 20.63
CA ARG A 24 6.08 -10.15 22.05
C ARG A 24 6.59 -11.58 22.23
N CYS A 25 7.19 -11.88 23.37
CA CYS A 25 7.56 -13.27 23.69
C CYS A 25 6.31 -14.07 24.08
N GLY A 26 6.01 -15.11 23.33
CA GLY A 26 4.99 -16.11 23.67
C GLY A 26 5.36 -16.98 24.86
N CYS A 27 6.59 -16.84 25.38
CA CYS A 27 7.08 -17.54 26.56
C CYS A 27 6.54 -16.99 27.89
N GLY A 28 5.77 -15.89 27.87
CA GLY A 28 5.19 -15.29 29.08
C GLY A 28 6.15 -14.43 29.91
N CYS A 29 7.39 -14.20 29.46
CA CYS A 29 8.36 -13.36 30.18
C CYS A 29 8.12 -11.84 30.05
N GLY A 30 7.11 -11.43 29.29
CA GLY A 30 6.80 -10.02 29.05
C GLY A 30 7.76 -9.29 28.10
N ALA A 31 8.78 -9.96 27.55
CA ALA A 31 9.72 -9.33 26.63
C ALA A 31 9.04 -8.90 25.32
N THR A 32 9.46 -7.75 24.80
CA THR A 32 8.98 -7.17 23.53
C THR A 32 10.15 -6.75 22.66
N ARG A 33 9.98 -6.82 21.34
CA ARG A 33 10.96 -6.30 20.37
C ARG A 33 10.30 -5.69 19.15
N VAL A 34 11.06 -4.86 18.44
CA VAL A 34 10.68 -4.28 17.14
C VAL A 34 11.68 -4.78 16.09
N LEU A 35 11.18 -5.31 14.98
CA LEU A 35 11.98 -5.68 13.83
C LEU A 35 11.75 -4.68 12.71
N LEU A 36 12.85 -4.12 12.20
CA LEU A 36 12.87 -3.29 11.00
C LEU A 36 13.46 -4.12 9.87
N ASN A 37 12.64 -4.40 8.85
CA ASN A 37 13.11 -4.99 7.61
C ASN A 37 13.15 -3.88 6.57
N THR A 38 14.32 -3.30 6.35
CA THR A 38 14.58 -2.22 5.39
C THR A 38 14.80 -2.75 3.97
N GLU A 39 14.08 -3.80 3.58
CA GLU A 39 14.12 -4.21 2.18
C GLU A 39 13.35 -3.18 1.36
N PRO A 40 13.86 -2.77 0.19
CA PRO A 40 13.17 -1.80 -0.65
C PRO A 40 11.82 -2.40 -1.05
N VAL A 41 10.74 -1.87 -0.48
CA VAL A 41 9.40 -2.28 -0.86
C VAL A 41 9.18 -1.73 -2.26
N SER A 42 9.12 -2.59 -3.26
CA SER A 42 8.65 -2.22 -4.60
C SER A 42 7.17 -1.86 -4.49
N VAL A 43 6.87 -0.64 -4.06
CA VAL A 43 5.53 -0.07 -4.14
C VAL A 43 5.25 0.23 -5.60
N GLU A 44 4.63 -0.73 -6.29
CA GLU A 44 4.01 -0.50 -7.58
C GLU A 44 3.05 0.70 -7.42
N PRO A 45 3.19 1.76 -8.22
CA PRO A 45 2.28 2.89 -8.12
C PRO A 45 0.85 2.40 -8.38
N ILE A 46 -0.07 2.74 -7.48
CA ILE A 46 -1.50 2.53 -7.71
C ILE A 46 -1.84 3.35 -8.95
N GLY A 47 -2.08 2.66 -10.07
CA GLY A 47 -2.38 3.30 -11.34
C GLY A 47 -3.51 4.32 -11.13
N THR A 48 -3.18 5.60 -11.31
CA THR A 48 -4.14 6.69 -11.27
C THR A 48 -5.22 6.33 -12.29
N ALA A 49 -6.43 6.01 -11.84
CA ALA A 49 -7.53 5.69 -12.73
C ALA A 49 -7.75 6.92 -13.63
N VAL A 50 -7.23 6.87 -14.86
CA VAL A 50 -7.51 7.85 -15.90
C VAL A 50 -9.01 7.74 -16.14
N ARG A 51 -9.77 8.69 -15.62
CA ARG A 51 -11.16 8.87 -16.02
C ARG A 51 -11.12 9.18 -17.51
N ASN A 52 -11.43 8.18 -18.33
CA ASN A 52 -11.69 8.37 -19.76
C ASN A 52 -12.98 9.19 -19.88
N ASP A 53 -12.84 10.52 -19.77
CA ASP A 53 -13.88 11.48 -20.07
C ASP A 53 -14.10 11.46 -21.59
N ARG A 54 -14.95 10.53 -22.04
CA ARG A 54 -15.43 10.47 -23.42
C ARG A 54 -16.27 11.73 -23.65
N ARG A 55 -15.62 12.80 -24.13
CA ARG A 55 -16.32 13.89 -24.81
C ARG A 55 -17.09 13.30 -25.99
N ASN A 56 -18.40 13.34 -25.86
CA ASN A 56 -19.36 13.02 -26.89
C ASN A 56 -19.31 14.17 -27.91
N ASP A 57 -18.41 14.05 -28.91
CA ASP A 57 -18.34 14.93 -30.06
C ASP A 57 -19.56 14.64 -30.96
N ARG A 58 -20.71 15.19 -30.58
CA ARG A 58 -21.91 15.15 -31.43
C ARG A 58 -21.85 16.33 -32.38
N GLU A 59 -21.32 16.02 -33.55
CA GLU A 59 -21.28 16.80 -34.77
C GLU A 59 -22.57 17.62 -34.95
N ARG A 60 -22.46 18.94 -34.84
CA ARG A 60 -23.52 19.88 -35.23
C ARG A 60 -23.37 20.13 -36.72
N SER A 61 -23.94 19.25 -37.55
CA SER A 61 -24.08 19.46 -38.99
C SER A 61 -24.71 20.82 -39.27
N GLY A 62 -24.02 21.61 -40.08
CA GLY A 62 -24.49 22.90 -40.56
C GLY A 62 -25.75 22.77 -41.40
N VAL A 63 -26.67 23.70 -41.17
CA VAL A 63 -27.73 24.04 -42.11
C VAL A 63 -27.37 25.44 -42.61
N VAL A 64 -26.78 25.51 -43.80
CA VAL A 64 -26.70 26.75 -44.58
C VAL A 64 -28.06 26.93 -45.23
N ASP A 65 -28.83 27.91 -44.76
CA ASP A 65 -30.05 28.35 -45.44
C ASP A 65 -29.65 29.40 -46.47
N GLU A 66 -29.80 29.05 -47.74
CA GLU A 66 -29.62 29.93 -48.89
C GLU A 66 -30.96 30.62 -49.18
N ARG A 67 -31.02 31.94 -48.94
CA ARG A 67 -31.98 32.80 -49.65
C ARG A 67 -31.59 34.27 -49.68
#